data_AF-A0A2V6R515-F1
#
_entry.id   AF-A0A2V6R515-F1
#
_cell.length_a   1.000
_cell.length_b   1.000
_cell.length_c   1.000
_cell.angle_alpha   90.00
_cell.angle_beta   90.00
_cell.angle_gamma   90.00
#
_symmetry.space_group_name_H-M   'P 1'
#
loop_
_entity.id
_entity.type
_entity.pdbx_description
1 polymer ?
#
loop_
_entity_poly.entity_id
_entity_poly.type
_entity_poly.pdbx_seq_one_letter_code
_entity_poly.pdbx_strand_id
1 'polypeptide(L)'
;MAQDDIAASGIVGTSRRDLGGRPWHRWRRTIALGVVLVGLVGIVLAALAREALLPRSALTVAVPPNPFAPPRPALTQAEEAYARGLWKIHDDVKLSAVRMTFAGLAYKTGEIDRTTLKARVDAARDVYARAEIRARELEPPQSLRRVHADYLAAIRLYRQSAVEMAKLAADGREQHLLAAYPLSETASKKLLEVGDALWPGEYVPN
;
A
#
# COMPACT_ATOMS: atom_id res chain seq x y z
N MET A 1 70.54 38.91 52.42
CA MET A 1 69.50 37.89 52.25
C MET A 1 68.17 38.64 52.19
N ALA A 2 67.96 39.51 51.20
CA ALA A 2 67.55 39.27 49.80
C ALA A 2 66.09 38.80 49.71
N GLN A 3 65.20 39.29 48.84
CA GLN A 3 65.08 40.49 48.01
C GLN A 3 63.71 40.29 47.31
N ASP A 4 62.89 41.34 47.29
CA ASP A 4 61.91 41.76 46.27
C ASP A 4 60.82 40.84 45.67
N ASP A 5 59.65 41.48 45.55
CA ASP A 5 58.88 41.72 44.31
C ASP A 5 57.53 40.99 44.01
N ILE A 6 56.50 41.85 43.98
CA ILE A 6 55.53 42.12 42.89
C ILE A 6 54.33 41.17 42.69
N ALA A 7 53.15 41.74 43.01
CA ALA A 7 51.92 41.96 42.21
C ALA A 7 51.45 40.86 41.22
N ALA A 8 50.16 40.65 40.92
CA ALA A 8 48.97 41.49 40.99
C ALA A 8 47.70 40.64 40.79
N SER A 9 46.57 41.17 41.28
CA SER A 9 45.22 41.14 40.71
C SER A 9 44.58 39.83 40.21
N GLY A 10 43.48 39.44 40.87
CA GLY A 10 42.55 38.40 40.41
C GLY A 10 41.15 38.52 40.99
N ILE A 11 40.41 39.56 40.57
CA ILE A 11 38.99 39.60 40.18
C ILE A 11 37.90 38.89 41.04
N VAL A 12 36.95 39.72 41.44
CA VAL A 12 35.59 39.50 41.95
C VAL A 12 34.76 38.50 41.14
N GLY A 13 34.03 37.60 41.82
CA GLY A 13 32.98 36.79 41.20
C GLY A 13 31.98 36.23 42.23
N THR A 14 30.76 36.76 42.19
CA THR A 14 29.68 36.62 43.18
C THR A 14 28.95 35.28 43.12
N SER A 15 28.61 34.74 44.30
CA SER A 15 27.69 33.61 44.47
C SER A 15 26.27 33.97 44.06
N ARG A 16 25.71 33.26 43.06
CA ARG A 16 24.29 33.33 42.71
C ARG A 16 23.63 31.97 42.99
N ARG A 17 22.56 32.04 43.78
CA ARG A 17 21.71 30.93 44.20
C ARG A 17 21.01 30.30 43.00
N ASP A 18 21.16 28.99 42.83
CA ASP A 18 20.35 28.19 41.90
C ASP A 18 19.00 27.88 42.57
N LEU A 19 17.95 28.53 42.08
CA LEU A 19 16.56 28.23 42.41
C LEU A 19 15.91 27.48 41.23
N GLY A 20 15.49 26.25 41.53
CA GLY A 20 14.44 25.45 40.89
C GLY A 20 13.98 25.81 39.49
N GLY A 21 14.49 25.09 38.49
CA GLY A 21 14.04 25.17 37.10
C GLY A 21 13.65 23.82 36.49
N ARG A 22 12.81 22.99 37.13
CA ARG A 22 12.33 21.73 36.52
C ARG A 22 10.92 21.30 36.96
N PRO A 23 9.85 21.88 36.37
CA PRO A 23 8.69 21.02 36.04
C PRO A 23 8.07 21.24 34.64
N TRP A 24 8.36 22.36 33.99
CA TRP A 24 7.60 22.83 32.81
C TRP A 24 7.73 21.93 31.57
N HIS A 25 8.93 21.40 31.29
CA HIS A 25 9.15 20.51 30.15
C HIS A 25 8.54 19.13 30.32
N ARG A 26 8.44 18.62 31.55
CA ARG A 26 7.81 17.31 31.82
C ARG A 26 6.30 17.41 31.65
N TRP A 27 5.68 18.47 32.16
CA TRP A 27 4.25 18.72 32.01
C TRP A 27 3.83 19.00 30.56
N ARG A 28 4.63 19.78 29.82
CA ARG A 28 4.37 19.97 28.38
C ARG A 28 4.49 18.69 27.57
N ARG A 29 5.43 17.81 27.90
CA ARG A 29 5.58 16.50 27.24
C ARG A 29 4.43 15.56 27.58
N THR A 30 3.97 15.52 28.82
CA THR A 30 2.81 14.69 29.19
C THR A 30 1.52 15.20 28.56
N ILE A 31 1.33 16.52 28.47
CA ILE A 31 0.18 17.12 27.76
C ILE A 31 0.28 16.82 26.26
N ALA A 32 1.45 16.99 25.64
CA ALA A 32 1.64 16.69 24.22
C ALA A 32 1.41 15.20 23.91
N LEU A 33 1.92 14.28 24.74
CA LEU A 33 1.65 12.84 24.60
C LEU A 33 0.16 12.54 24.79
N GLY A 34 -0.50 13.18 25.76
CA GLY A 34 -1.94 13.03 25.98
C GLY A 34 -2.77 13.46 24.77
N VAL A 35 -2.45 14.62 24.18
CA VAL A 35 -3.12 15.12 22.97
C VAL A 35 -2.88 14.20 21.77
N VAL A 36 -1.66 13.68 21.60
CA VAL A 36 -1.35 12.72 20.53
C VAL A 36 -2.10 11.41 20.73
N LEU A 37 -2.15 10.88 21.96
CA LEU A 37 -2.91 9.66 22.28
C LEU A 37 -4.40 9.84 22.04
N VAL A 38 -4.99 10.96 22.48
CA VAL A 38 -6.40 11.27 22.24
C VAL A 38 -6.67 11.44 20.74
N GLY A 39 -5.76 12.08 20.00
CA GLY A 39 -5.85 12.19 18.54
C GLY A 39 -5.81 10.84 17.85
N LEU A 40 -4.88 9.95 18.22
CA LEU A 40 -4.76 8.61 17.66
C LEU A 40 -5.98 7.74 17.99
N VAL A 41 -6.47 7.80 19.24
CA VAL A 41 -7.68 7.09 19.65
C VAL A 41 -8.90 7.61 18.90
N GLY A 42 -9.00 8.93 18.70
CA GLY A 42 -10.04 9.55 17.88
C GLY A 42 -10.00 9.07 16.42
N ILE A 43 -8.80 8.96 15.84
CA ILE A 43 -8.62 8.45 14.47
C ILE A 43 -9.00 6.96 14.38
N VAL A 44 -8.58 6.13 15.34
CA VAL A 44 -8.92 4.70 15.38
C VAL A 44 -10.42 4.50 15.56
N LEU A 45 -11.06 5.23 16.48
CA LEU A 45 -12.50 5.17 16.69
C LEU A 45 -13.28 5.68 15.47
N ALA A 46 -12.80 6.75 14.81
CA ALA A 46 -13.40 7.24 13.58
C ALA A 46 -13.24 6.25 12.41
N ALA A 47 -12.11 5.53 12.34
CA ALA A 47 -11.89 4.49 11.35
C ALA A 47 -12.81 3.28 11.59
N LEU A 48 -12.91 2.81 12.83
CA LEU A 48 -13.81 1.70 13.21
C LEU A 48 -15.29 2.07 13.04
N ALA A 49 -15.67 3.31 13.36
CA ALA A 49 -17.03 3.81 13.14
C ALA A 49 -17.33 3.96 11.64
N ARG A 50 -16.35 4.40 10.82
CA ARG A 50 -16.49 4.39 9.35
C ARG A 50 -16.65 2.97 8.80
N GLU A 51 -15.93 1.99 9.35
CA GLU A 51 -16.06 0.59 8.93
C GLU A 51 -17.40 -0.05 9.34
N ALA A 52 -18.02 0.42 10.43
CA ALA A 52 -19.32 -0.08 10.91
C ALA A 52 -20.53 0.63 10.27
N LEU A 53 -20.38 1.91 9.88
CA LEU A 53 -21.47 2.74 9.36
C LEU A 53 -21.48 2.86 7.84
N LEU A 54 -20.36 2.59 7.18
CA LEU A 54 -20.35 2.46 5.73
C LEU A 54 -20.66 1.00 5.39
N PRO A 55 -21.72 0.71 4.63
CA PRO A 55 -21.70 -0.49 3.80
C PRO A 55 -20.36 -0.49 3.04
N ARG A 56 -19.79 -1.65 2.74
CA ARG A 56 -18.74 -1.78 1.71
C ARG A 56 -19.32 -1.39 0.34
N SER A 57 -19.80 -0.17 0.19
CA SER A 57 -20.00 0.46 -1.08
C SER A 57 -18.61 0.90 -1.49
N ALA A 58 -18.07 0.13 -2.44
CA ALA A 58 -16.88 0.48 -3.20
C ALA A 58 -16.82 2.00 -3.42
N LEU A 59 -15.63 2.57 -3.28
CA LEU A 59 -15.31 3.80 -3.97
C LEU A 59 -15.28 3.46 -5.48
N THR A 60 -16.45 3.22 -6.07
CA THR A 60 -16.63 3.22 -7.51
C THR A 60 -16.50 4.67 -7.93
N VAL A 61 -15.33 5.03 -8.47
CA VAL A 61 -15.26 6.17 -9.38
C VAL A 61 -16.15 5.76 -10.56
N ALA A 62 -17.41 6.17 -10.52
CA ALA A 62 -18.31 6.02 -11.64
C ALA A 62 -17.74 6.87 -12.78
N VAL A 63 -16.99 6.23 -13.68
CA VAL A 63 -16.67 6.82 -14.97
C VAL A 63 -18.02 7.05 -15.66
N PRO A 64 -18.39 8.29 -15.98
CA PRO A 64 -19.68 8.54 -16.63
C PRO A 64 -19.75 7.71 -17.91
N PRO A 65 -20.84 6.96 -18.15
CA PRO A 65 -20.96 6.13 -19.33
C PRO A 65 -20.79 7.01 -20.57
N ASN A 66 -19.89 6.62 -21.47
CA ASN A 66 -19.75 7.29 -22.76
C ASN A 66 -21.09 7.17 -23.50
N PRO A 67 -21.85 8.27 -23.71
CA PRO A 67 -23.18 8.20 -24.33
C PRO A 67 -23.11 7.80 -25.81
N PHE A 68 -21.91 7.75 -26.39
CA PHE A 68 -21.65 7.36 -27.77
C PHE A 68 -21.09 5.94 -27.90
N ALA A 69 -20.88 5.21 -26.81
CA ALA A 69 -20.51 3.81 -26.90
C ALA A 69 -21.75 2.97 -27.28
N PRO A 70 -21.66 2.08 -28.28
CA PRO A 70 -22.76 1.17 -28.57
C PRO A 70 -23.09 0.35 -27.31
N PRO A 71 -24.38 0.12 -26.99
CA PRO A 71 -24.77 -0.65 -25.83
C PRO A 71 -24.16 -2.05 -25.95
N ARG A 72 -23.33 -2.41 -24.97
CA ARG A 72 -22.71 -3.73 -24.96
C ARG A 72 -23.80 -4.79 -24.71
N PRO A 73 -23.77 -5.93 -25.41
CA PRO A 73 -24.65 -7.04 -25.08
C PRO A 73 -24.53 -7.41 -23.61
N ALA A 74 -25.67 -7.69 -22.97
CA ALA A 74 -25.67 -8.24 -21.62
C ALA A 74 -24.90 -9.57 -21.60
N LEU A 75 -24.24 -9.87 -20.49
CA LEU A 75 -23.60 -11.16 -20.29
C LEU A 75 -24.68 -12.25 -20.28
N THR A 76 -24.37 -13.38 -20.91
CA THR A 76 -25.17 -14.59 -20.78
C THR A 76 -25.02 -15.18 -19.37
N GLN A 77 -25.95 -16.05 -18.96
CA GLN A 77 -25.91 -16.68 -17.63
C GLN A 77 -24.58 -17.40 -17.34
N ALA A 78 -23.99 -18.06 -18.35
CA ALA A 78 -22.71 -18.76 -18.22
C ALA A 78 -21.55 -17.76 -18.01
N GLU A 79 -21.59 -16.63 -18.71
CA GLU A 79 -20.61 -15.55 -18.56
C GLU A 79 -20.73 -14.86 -17.20
N GLU A 80 -21.96 -14.64 -16.71
CA GLU A 80 -22.19 -14.12 -15.36
C GLU A 80 -21.69 -15.07 -14.27
N ALA A 81 -21.92 -16.38 -14.42
CA ALA A 81 -21.43 -17.37 -13.47
C ALA A 81 -19.89 -17.39 -13.41
N TYR A 82 -19.24 -17.33 -14.58
CA TYR A 82 -17.79 -17.18 -14.67
C TYR A 82 -17.30 -15.87 -14.03
N ALA A 83 -17.97 -14.75 -14.34
CA ALA A 83 -17.63 -13.45 -13.76
C ALA A 83 -17.77 -13.47 -12.23
N ARG A 84 -18.83 -14.05 -11.67
CA ARG A 84 -18.95 -14.22 -10.21
C ARG A 84 -17.82 -15.07 -9.62
N GLY A 85 -17.47 -16.18 -10.27
CA GLY A 85 -16.38 -17.06 -9.83
C GLY A 85 -15.03 -16.34 -9.81
N LEU A 86 -14.77 -15.48 -10.79
CA LEU A 86 -13.52 -14.73 -10.90
C LEU A 86 -13.43 -13.54 -9.94
N TRP A 87 -14.56 -12.97 -9.52
CA TRP A 87 -14.62 -11.71 -8.75
C TRP A 87 -13.71 -11.71 -7.51
N LYS A 88 -13.84 -12.71 -6.63
CA LYS A 88 -13.03 -12.78 -5.41
C LYS A 88 -11.53 -12.91 -5.70
N ILE A 89 -11.17 -13.59 -6.78
CA ILE A 89 -9.77 -13.73 -7.22
C ILE A 89 -9.26 -12.38 -7.71
N HIS A 90 -10.08 -11.66 -8.48
CA HIS A 90 -9.78 -10.32 -8.98
C HIS A 90 -9.57 -9.31 -7.86
N ASP A 91 -10.43 -9.30 -6.84
CA ASP A 91 -10.28 -8.44 -5.66
C ASP A 91 -8.96 -8.70 -4.91
N ASP A 92 -8.63 -9.98 -4.67
CA ASP A 92 -7.38 -10.37 -4.01
C ASP A 92 -6.16 -9.86 -4.80
N VAL A 93 -6.18 -10.01 -6.14
CA VAL A 93 -5.10 -9.56 -7.03
C VAL A 93 -4.98 -8.04 -7.03
N LYS A 94 -6.08 -7.29 -7.18
CA LYS A 94 -6.10 -5.82 -7.13
C LYS A 94 -5.53 -5.31 -5.82
N LEU A 95 -6.03 -5.83 -4.70
CA LEU A 95 -5.59 -5.41 -3.38
C LEU A 95 -4.10 -5.70 -3.16
N SER A 96 -3.62 -6.86 -3.60
CA SER A 96 -2.20 -7.22 -3.53
C SER A 96 -1.33 -6.30 -4.39
N ALA A 97 -1.78 -5.95 -5.59
CA ALA A 97 -1.07 -5.02 -6.48
C ALA A 97 -0.94 -3.63 -5.86
N VAL A 98 -2.02 -3.09 -5.29
CA VAL A 98 -2.01 -1.81 -4.56
C VAL A 98 -1.04 -1.85 -3.38
N ARG A 99 -1.08 -2.92 -2.58
CA ARG A 99 -0.16 -3.11 -1.45
C ARG A 99 1.30 -3.19 -1.88
N MET A 100 1.59 -3.85 -3.00
CA MET A 100 2.93 -3.95 -3.55
C MET A 100 3.47 -2.59 -4.00
N THR A 101 2.63 -1.79 -4.67
CA THR A 101 2.97 -0.41 -5.06
C THR A 101 3.31 0.43 -3.83
N PHE A 102 2.47 0.42 -2.79
CA PHE A 102 2.74 1.15 -1.56
C PHE A 102 3.96 0.61 -0.79
N ALA A 103 4.25 -0.68 -0.85
CA ALA A 103 5.47 -1.24 -0.27
C ALA A 103 6.72 -0.70 -0.98
N GLY A 104 6.72 -0.64 -2.31
CA GLY A 104 7.81 -0.05 -3.09
C GLY A 104 8.02 1.44 -2.79
N LEU A 105 6.92 2.21 -2.70
CA LEU A 105 6.95 3.64 -2.32
C LEU A 105 7.53 3.84 -0.91
N ALA A 106 6.98 3.15 0.09
CA ALA A 106 7.43 3.25 1.48
C ALA A 106 8.90 2.86 1.64
N TYR A 107 9.38 1.87 0.87
CA TYR A 107 10.80 1.53 0.86
C TYR A 107 11.65 2.67 0.29
N LYS A 108 11.22 3.25 -0.84
CA LYS A 108 11.93 4.34 -1.50
C LYS A 108 11.95 5.62 -0.67
N THR A 109 10.92 5.88 0.14
CA THR A 109 10.86 7.03 1.07
C THR A 109 11.57 6.77 2.40
N GLY A 110 12.12 5.56 2.61
CA GLY A 110 12.81 5.20 3.84
C GLY A 110 11.89 4.92 5.04
N GLU A 111 10.58 4.76 4.81
CA GLU A 111 9.59 4.44 5.84
C GLU A 111 9.65 2.97 6.28
N ILE A 112 10.10 2.08 5.40
CA ILE A 112 10.30 0.66 5.71
C ILE A 112 11.69 0.18 5.28
N ASP A 113 12.22 -0.78 6.04
CA ASP A 113 13.50 -1.42 5.74
C ASP A 113 13.36 -2.56 4.72
N ARG A 114 14.51 -3.11 4.29
CA ARG A 114 14.57 -4.21 3.32
C ARG A 114 13.88 -5.48 3.81
N THR A 115 13.92 -5.74 5.12
CA THR A 115 13.30 -6.91 5.75
C THR A 115 11.78 -6.82 5.67
N THR A 116 11.23 -5.65 6.00
CA THR A 116 9.79 -5.37 5.91
C THR A 116 9.33 -5.38 4.46
N LEU A 117 10.11 -4.81 3.54
CA LEU A 117 9.84 -4.90 2.11
C LEU A 117 9.77 -6.36 1.66
N LYS A 118 10.76 -7.19 2.03
CA LYS A 118 10.78 -8.62 1.71
C LYS A 118 9.51 -9.32 2.16
N ALA A 119 9.09 -9.12 3.41
CA ALA A 119 7.89 -9.76 3.94
C ALA A 119 6.63 -9.37 3.15
N ARG A 120 6.49 -8.09 2.78
CA ARG A 120 5.35 -7.61 1.96
C ARG A 120 5.39 -8.18 0.54
N VAL A 121 6.57 -8.28 -0.07
CA VAL A 121 6.74 -8.86 -1.41
C VAL A 121 6.43 -10.35 -1.39
N ASP A 122 6.91 -11.10 -0.40
CA ASP A 122 6.61 -12.54 -0.28
C ASP A 122 5.11 -12.78 -0.08
N ALA A 123 4.44 -11.97 0.76
CA ALA A 123 2.99 -12.02 0.90
C ALA A 123 2.25 -11.76 -0.44
N ALA A 124 2.72 -10.82 -1.25
CA ALA A 124 2.13 -10.57 -2.58
C ALA A 124 2.36 -11.74 -3.54
N ARG A 125 3.55 -12.33 -3.54
CA ARG A 125 3.88 -13.52 -4.36
C ARG A 125 2.95 -14.68 -4.06
N ASP A 126 2.69 -14.92 -2.78
CA ASP A 126 1.77 -15.96 -2.31
C ASP A 126 0.34 -15.71 -2.79
N VAL A 127 -0.15 -14.47 -2.72
CA VAL A 127 -1.48 -14.11 -3.23
C VAL A 127 -1.56 -14.37 -4.73
N TYR A 128 -0.60 -13.90 -5.52
CA TYR A 128 -0.63 -14.11 -6.96
C TYR A 128 -0.51 -15.58 -7.35
N ALA A 129 0.28 -16.36 -6.62
CA ALA A 129 0.42 -17.79 -6.86
C ALA A 129 -0.90 -18.54 -6.63
N ARG A 130 -1.58 -18.27 -5.51
CA ARG A 130 -2.90 -18.84 -5.23
C ARG A 130 -3.96 -18.34 -6.20
N ALA A 131 -3.91 -17.06 -6.59
CA ALA A 131 -4.83 -16.49 -7.57
C ALA A 131 -4.70 -17.18 -8.94
N GLU A 132 -3.48 -17.45 -9.40
CA GLU A 132 -3.27 -18.16 -10.66
C GLU A 132 -3.85 -19.58 -10.63
N ILE A 133 -3.64 -20.32 -9.54
CA ILE A 133 -4.18 -21.68 -9.36
C ILE A 133 -5.71 -21.64 -9.40
N ARG A 134 -6.34 -20.83 -8.53
CA ARG A 134 -7.80 -20.69 -8.48
C ARG A 134 -8.39 -20.22 -9.80
N ALA A 135 -7.71 -19.31 -10.50
CA ALA A 135 -8.18 -18.82 -11.79
C ALA A 135 -8.18 -19.94 -12.83
N ARG A 136 -7.15 -20.79 -12.88
CA ARG A 136 -7.07 -21.93 -13.80
C ARG A 136 -8.11 -23.02 -13.54
N GLU A 137 -8.63 -23.10 -12.31
CA GLU A 137 -9.71 -24.03 -11.94
C GLU A 137 -11.08 -23.57 -12.45
N LEU A 138 -11.22 -22.31 -12.87
CA LEU A 138 -12.46 -21.84 -13.49
C LEU A 138 -12.55 -22.31 -14.94
N GLU A 139 -13.76 -22.68 -15.35
CA GLU A 139 -14.07 -23.05 -16.73
C GLU A 139 -14.63 -21.82 -17.48
N PRO A 140 -13.84 -21.12 -18.31
CA PRO A 140 -14.34 -19.98 -19.06
C PRO A 140 -15.27 -20.43 -20.20
N PRO A 141 -16.45 -19.79 -20.37
CA PRO A 141 -17.26 -19.93 -21.58
C PRO A 141 -16.44 -19.61 -22.84
N GLN A 142 -16.84 -20.18 -23.99
CA GLN A 142 -16.11 -20.03 -25.24
C GLN A 142 -15.83 -18.56 -25.61
N SER A 143 -16.80 -17.68 -25.39
CA SER A 143 -16.72 -16.23 -25.61
C SER A 143 -15.69 -15.52 -24.72
N LEU A 144 -15.43 -16.04 -23.52
CA LEU A 144 -14.53 -15.45 -22.53
C LEU A 144 -13.14 -16.08 -22.46
N ARG A 145 -12.84 -17.08 -23.31
CA ARG A 145 -11.51 -17.73 -23.32
C ARG A 145 -10.36 -16.75 -23.50
N ARG A 146 -10.53 -15.72 -24.33
CA ARG A 146 -9.50 -14.68 -24.52
C ARG A 146 -9.35 -13.81 -23.27
N VAL A 147 -10.47 -13.35 -22.70
CA VAL A 147 -10.48 -12.56 -21.45
C VAL A 147 -9.82 -13.32 -20.31
N HIS A 148 -10.10 -14.62 -20.19
CA HIS A 148 -9.47 -15.51 -19.23
C HIS A 148 -7.95 -15.63 -19.43
N ALA A 149 -7.51 -15.82 -20.68
CA ALA A 149 -6.09 -15.89 -21.00
C ALA A 149 -5.35 -14.58 -20.68
N ASP A 150 -5.98 -13.43 -20.96
CA ASP A 150 -5.45 -12.11 -20.61
C ASP A 150 -5.38 -11.90 -19.10
N TYR A 151 -6.37 -12.38 -18.35
CA TYR A 151 -6.35 -12.37 -16.89
C TYR A 151 -5.20 -13.19 -16.30
N LEU A 152 -4.99 -14.42 -16.79
CA LEU A 152 -3.85 -15.25 -16.39
C LEU A 152 -2.51 -14.61 -16.77
N ALA A 153 -2.45 -13.92 -17.92
CA ALA A 153 -1.26 -13.16 -18.32
C ALA A 153 -0.99 -11.99 -17.36
N ALA A 154 -2.03 -11.27 -16.91
CA ALA A 154 -1.90 -10.20 -15.93
C ALA A 154 -1.35 -10.71 -14.59
N ILE A 155 -1.89 -11.81 -14.06
CA ILE A 155 -1.38 -12.43 -12.82
C ILE A 155 0.10 -12.79 -12.97
N ARG A 156 0.49 -13.40 -14.11
CA ARG A 156 1.88 -13.77 -14.36
C ARG A 156 2.82 -12.57 -14.38
N LEU A 157 2.40 -11.46 -14.98
CA LEU A 157 3.18 -10.21 -14.99
C LEU A 157 3.34 -9.64 -13.58
N TYR A 158 2.29 -9.64 -12.75
CA TYR A 158 2.42 -9.26 -11.34
C TYR A 158 3.37 -10.17 -10.57
N ARG A 159 3.34 -11.49 -10.81
CA ARG A 159 4.29 -12.44 -10.21
C ARG A 159 5.73 -12.11 -10.61
N GLN A 160 5.98 -11.84 -11.88
CA GLN A 160 7.32 -11.47 -12.37
C GLN A 160 7.78 -10.14 -11.78
N SER A 161 6.89 -9.15 -11.68
CA SER A 161 7.17 -7.88 -11.00
C SER A 161 7.56 -8.12 -9.53
N ALA A 162 6.82 -8.95 -8.82
CA ALA A 162 7.11 -9.30 -7.43
C ALA A 162 8.43 -10.09 -7.28
N VAL A 163 8.82 -10.89 -8.28
CA VAL A 163 10.14 -11.55 -8.30
C VAL A 163 11.27 -10.53 -8.41
N GLU A 164 11.14 -9.51 -9.27
CA GLU A 164 12.12 -8.43 -9.34
C GLU A 164 12.17 -7.65 -8.02
N MET A 165 11.02 -7.29 -7.44
CA MET A 165 10.95 -6.65 -6.11
C MET A 165 11.59 -7.50 -5.00
N ALA A 166 11.54 -8.83 -5.11
CA ALA A 166 12.19 -9.72 -4.15
C ALA A 166 13.72 -9.66 -4.26
N LYS A 167 14.26 -9.50 -5.48
CA LYS A 167 15.70 -9.30 -5.70
C LYS A 167 16.16 -7.97 -5.11
N LEU A 168 15.38 -6.89 -5.26
CA LEU A 168 15.62 -5.62 -4.57
C LEU A 168 15.74 -5.82 -3.05
N ALA A 169 14.81 -6.56 -2.46
CA ALA A 169 14.87 -6.82 -1.03
C ALA A 169 16.11 -7.64 -0.63
N ALA A 170 16.59 -8.52 -1.52
CA ALA A 170 17.73 -9.41 -1.30
C ALA A 170 19.11 -8.75 -1.48
N ASP A 171 19.28 -7.81 -2.43
CA ASP A 171 20.58 -7.18 -2.72
C ASP A 171 20.59 -5.64 -2.65
N GLY A 172 19.44 -5.00 -2.52
CA GLY A 172 19.30 -3.54 -2.40
C GLY A 172 19.47 -2.77 -3.70
N ARG A 173 19.63 -3.44 -4.85
CA ARG A 173 19.89 -2.80 -6.14
C ARG A 173 18.62 -2.22 -6.76
N GLU A 174 18.57 -0.90 -6.90
CA GLU A 174 17.41 -0.19 -7.45
C GLU A 174 17.07 -0.55 -8.90
N GLN A 175 18.00 -1.15 -9.66
CA GLN A 175 17.71 -1.66 -11.01
C GLN A 175 16.53 -2.64 -11.01
N HIS A 176 16.31 -3.36 -9.91
CA HIS A 176 15.16 -4.25 -9.76
C HIS A 176 13.82 -3.49 -9.69
N LEU A 177 13.77 -2.26 -9.16
CA LEU A 177 12.58 -1.41 -9.25
C LEU A 177 12.26 -1.05 -10.70
N LEU A 178 13.30 -0.68 -11.46
CA LEU A 178 13.16 -0.31 -12.88
C LEU A 178 12.71 -1.49 -13.73
N ALA A 179 13.12 -2.71 -13.39
CA ALA A 179 12.66 -3.94 -14.04
C ALA A 179 11.24 -4.34 -13.60
N ALA A 180 10.90 -4.16 -12.31
CA ALA A 180 9.59 -4.54 -11.76
C ALA A 180 8.45 -3.64 -12.26
N TYR A 181 8.70 -2.34 -12.41
CA TYR A 181 7.69 -1.34 -12.75
C TYR A 181 6.95 -1.62 -14.07
N PRO A 182 7.61 -1.78 -15.23
CA PRO A 182 6.91 -2.00 -16.50
C PRO A 182 6.07 -3.28 -16.52
N LEU A 183 6.50 -4.31 -15.78
CA LEU A 183 5.73 -5.55 -15.59
C LEU A 183 4.42 -5.27 -14.83
N SER A 184 4.51 -4.54 -13.71
CA SER A 184 3.33 -4.18 -12.92
C SER A 184 2.40 -3.24 -13.69
N GLU A 185 2.93 -2.29 -14.45
CA GLU A 185 2.14 -1.37 -15.27
C GLU A 185 1.36 -2.12 -16.35
N THR A 186 2.03 -3.03 -17.07
CA THR A 186 1.40 -3.87 -18.10
C THR A 186 0.35 -4.80 -17.49
N ALA A 187 0.64 -5.37 -16.32
CA ALA A 187 -0.31 -6.19 -15.58
C ALA A 187 -1.58 -5.39 -15.22
N SER A 188 -1.43 -4.18 -14.69
CA SER A 188 -2.55 -3.31 -14.33
C SER A 188 -3.40 -2.94 -15.54
N LYS A 189 -2.80 -2.64 -16.69
CA LYS A 189 -3.54 -2.36 -17.93
C LYS A 189 -4.38 -3.55 -18.37
N LYS A 190 -3.79 -4.75 -18.38
CA LYS A 190 -4.54 -5.99 -18.70
C LYS A 190 -5.64 -6.28 -17.70
N LEU A 191 -5.38 -6.06 -16.42
CA LEU A 191 -6.37 -6.28 -15.36
C LEU A 191 -7.56 -5.32 -15.51
N LEU A 192 -7.30 -4.07 -15.92
CA LEU A 192 -8.33 -3.09 -16.23
C LEU A 192 -9.15 -3.51 -17.46
N GLU A 193 -8.51 -3.93 -18.56
CA GLU A 193 -9.21 -4.41 -19.76
C GLU A 193 -10.12 -5.62 -19.45
N VAL A 194 -9.68 -6.53 -18.59
CA VAL A 194 -10.50 -7.65 -18.09
C VAL A 194 -11.65 -7.15 -17.22
N GLY A 195 -11.38 -6.19 -16.33
CA GLY A 195 -12.38 -5.54 -15.49
C GLY A 195 -13.47 -4.90 -16.34
N ASP A 196 -13.10 -4.10 -17.34
CA ASP A 196 -14.03 -3.49 -18.29
C ASP A 196 -14.81 -4.53 -19.08
N ALA A 197 -14.20 -5.69 -19.38
CA ALA A 197 -14.87 -6.79 -20.09
C ALA A 197 -15.98 -7.46 -19.26
N LEU A 198 -15.74 -7.68 -17.97
CA LEU A 198 -16.60 -8.50 -17.11
C LEU A 198 -17.51 -7.68 -16.19
N TRP A 199 -17.02 -6.53 -15.72
CA TRP A 199 -17.65 -5.68 -14.71
C TRP A 199 -17.48 -4.19 -15.09
N PRO A 200 -18.15 -3.71 -16.15
CA PRO A 200 -18.05 -2.32 -16.56
C PRO A 200 -18.49 -1.40 -15.41
N GLY A 201 -17.66 -0.41 -15.07
CA GLY A 201 -17.92 0.49 -13.93
C GLY A 201 -17.90 -0.20 -12.56
N GLU A 202 -17.34 -1.41 -12.48
CA GLU A 202 -17.24 -2.29 -11.31
C GLU A 202 -18.59 -2.69 -10.67
N TYR A 203 -19.57 -3.06 -11.51
CA TYR A 203 -20.79 -3.76 -11.07
C TYR A 203 -20.48 -5.17 -10.54
N VAL A 204 -20.89 -5.47 -9.31
CA VAL A 204 -20.82 -6.82 -8.74
C VAL A 204 -21.96 -7.66 -9.33
N PRO A 205 -21.70 -8.81 -9.98
CA PRO A 205 -22.78 -9.65 -10.46
C PRO A 205 -23.48 -10.34 -9.26
N ASN A 206 -24.77 -10.07 -9.12
CA ASN A 206 -25.66 -10.60 -8.07
C ASN A 206 -25.72 -12.13 -8.05
#